data_AF-A0A956LAH7-F1
#
_entry.id   AF-A0A956LAH7-F1
#
_cell.length_a   1.000
_cell.length_b   1.000
_cell.length_c   1.000
_cell.angle_alpha   90.00
_cell.angle_beta   90.00
_cell.angle_gamma   90.00
#
_symmetry.space_group_name_H-M   'P 1'
#
loop_
_entity.id
_entity.type
_entity.pdbx_description
1 polymer ?
#
loop_
_entity_poly.entity_id
_entity_poly.type
_entity_poly.pdbx_seq_one_letter_code
_entity_poly.pdbx_strand_id
1 'polypeptide(L)'
;MDAGDVLRSRPLRSSPVSAALLALLGVGFAIQVLVNHKYLGFGVMTAYFLALIILPQVGVEHNLVLYGQTPGSPYSDMNGYGHFATPLLWFHLYWLAAAAILGLAANLFWVRGTDDSLRLRAREARRRVNRINTTALVAAAAVFFATGGYIFYNTNVLNTFKTSDQRNEE
;
A
#
# COMPACT_ATOMS: atom_id res chain seq x y z
N MET A 1 13.32 -38.67 -17.49
CA MET A 1 13.26 -37.50 -16.58
C MET A 1 12.19 -36.61 -17.15
N ASP A 2 11.03 -36.57 -16.49
CA ASP A 2 9.76 -36.11 -17.05
C ASP A 2 9.63 -34.58 -17.00
N ALA A 3 9.27 -33.96 -18.12
CA ALA A 3 9.08 -32.50 -18.24
C ALA A 3 7.87 -32.00 -17.43
N GLY A 4 6.99 -32.89 -16.99
CA GLY A 4 5.82 -32.58 -16.14
C GLY A 4 6.17 -32.16 -14.72
N ASP A 5 7.35 -32.53 -14.20
CA ASP A 5 7.72 -32.32 -12.78
C ASP A 5 8.38 -30.96 -12.51
N VAL A 6 8.85 -30.27 -13.56
CA VAL A 6 9.51 -28.95 -13.46
C VAL A 6 8.51 -27.83 -13.14
N LEU A 7 7.21 -28.06 -13.38
CA LEU A 7 6.16 -27.06 -13.15
C LEU A 7 5.50 -27.15 -11.77
N ARG A 8 5.77 -28.20 -10.98
CA ARG A 8 5.13 -28.42 -9.66
C ARG A 8 5.88 -27.82 -8.48
N SER A 9 7.15 -27.43 -8.66
CA SER A 9 8.04 -27.02 -7.57
C SER A 9 8.44 -25.55 -7.62
N ARG A 10 7.75 -24.70 -8.39
CA ARG A 10 7.97 -23.26 -8.29
C ARG A 10 7.38 -22.79 -6.96
N PRO A 11 8.19 -22.45 -5.93
CA PRO A 11 7.64 -21.82 -4.74
C PRO A 11 6.89 -20.57 -5.21
N LEU A 12 5.75 -20.29 -4.58
CA LEU A 12 4.97 -19.07 -4.79
C LEU A 12 5.86 -17.87 -4.44
N ARG A 13 6.68 -17.44 -5.39
CA ARG A 13 7.64 -16.37 -5.21
C ARG A 13 6.88 -15.07 -5.33
N SER A 14 6.58 -14.45 -4.20
CA SER A 14 5.97 -13.13 -4.15
C SER A 14 6.94 -12.12 -4.76
N SER A 15 6.71 -11.80 -6.04
CA SER A 15 7.41 -10.69 -6.67
C SER A 15 7.03 -9.39 -5.95
N PRO A 16 7.93 -8.40 -5.85
CA PRO A 16 7.63 -7.13 -5.20
C PRO A 16 6.40 -6.43 -5.82
N VAL A 17 6.15 -6.70 -7.10
CA VAL A 17 4.98 -6.23 -7.84
C VAL A 17 3.67 -6.74 -7.22
N SER A 18 3.61 -7.99 -6.73
CA SER A 18 2.35 -8.53 -6.20
C SER A 18 1.90 -7.85 -4.90
N ALA A 19 2.84 -7.51 -4.02
CA ALA A 19 2.54 -6.77 -2.79
C ALA A 19 2.06 -5.33 -3.09
N ALA A 20 2.70 -4.66 -4.05
CA ALA A 20 2.28 -3.34 -4.51
C ALA A 20 0.87 -3.36 -5.11
N LEU A 21 0.56 -4.37 -5.94
CA LEU A 21 -0.78 -4.55 -6.50
C LEU A 21 -1.83 -4.76 -5.42
N LEU A 22 -1.57 -5.61 -4.42
CA LEU A 22 -2.47 -5.81 -3.29
C LEU A 22 -2.72 -4.51 -2.52
N ALA A 23 -1.67 -3.72 -2.29
CA ALA A 23 -1.80 -2.43 -1.65
C ALA A 23 -2.71 -1.49 -2.48
N LEU A 24 -2.50 -1.40 -3.79
CA LEU A 24 -3.29 -0.56 -4.70
C LEU A 24 -4.75 -1.01 -4.78
N LEU A 25 -5.01 -2.32 -4.80
CA LEU A 25 -6.37 -2.87 -4.73
C LEU A 25 -7.06 -2.48 -3.42
N GLY A 26 -6.34 -2.47 -2.30
CA GLY A 26 -6.86 -2.01 -1.01
C GLY A 26 -7.34 -0.55 -1.05
N VAL A 27 -6.56 0.35 -1.65
CA VAL A 27 -6.95 1.75 -1.87
C VAL A 27 -8.17 1.85 -2.77
N GLY A 28 -8.18 1.11 -3.88
CA GLY A 28 -9.31 1.10 -4.81
C GLY A 28 -10.61 0.64 -4.16
N PHE A 29 -10.54 -0.43 -3.38
CA PHE A 29 -11.68 -0.91 -2.61
C PHE A 29 -12.16 0.14 -1.61
N ALA A 30 -11.26 0.75 -0.84
CA ALA A 30 -11.62 1.78 0.13
C ALA A 30 -12.28 3.00 -0.52
N ILE A 31 -11.77 3.47 -1.66
CA ILE A 31 -12.36 4.58 -2.41
C ILE A 31 -13.78 4.23 -2.86
N GLN A 32 -14.01 3.06 -3.42
CA GLN A 32 -15.35 2.64 -3.86
C GLN A 32 -16.35 2.59 -2.70
N VAL A 33 -15.92 2.09 -1.55
CA VAL A 33 -16.75 2.01 -0.35
C VAL A 33 -17.07 3.39 0.22
N LEU A 34 -16.08 4.28 0.27
CA LEU A 34 -16.28 5.63 0.81
C LEU A 34 -17.18 6.47 -0.10
N VAL A 35 -16.91 6.47 -1.40
CA VAL A 35 -17.62 7.29 -2.39
C VAL A 35 -19.06 6.81 -2.60
N ASN A 36 -19.32 5.49 -2.50
CA ASN A 36 -20.66 4.89 -2.62
C ASN A 36 -21.42 5.28 -3.91
N HIS A 37 -20.69 5.65 -4.97
CA HIS A 37 -21.25 5.96 -6.28
C HIS A 37 -20.28 5.47 -7.35
N LYS A 38 -20.69 4.45 -8.11
CA LYS A 38 -19.82 3.71 -9.06
C LYS A 38 -18.98 4.63 -9.94
N TYR A 39 -19.62 5.59 -10.61
CA TYR A 39 -18.94 6.49 -11.54
C TYR A 39 -18.03 7.51 -10.84
N LEU A 40 -18.40 7.99 -9.65
CA LEU A 40 -17.57 8.92 -8.90
C LEU A 40 -16.37 8.17 -8.31
N GLY A 41 -16.54 6.93 -7.88
CA GLY A 41 -15.46 6.06 -7.42
C GLY A 41 -14.42 5.84 -8.51
N PHE A 42 -14.84 5.60 -9.75
CA PHE A 42 -13.93 5.56 -10.89
C PHE A 42 -13.25 6.91 -11.14
N GLY A 43 -13.98 8.01 -11.11
CA GLY A 43 -13.40 9.35 -11.28
C GLY A 43 -12.33 9.68 -10.24
N VAL A 44 -12.58 9.37 -8.97
CA VAL A 44 -11.61 9.54 -7.87
C VAL A 44 -10.41 8.62 -8.06
N MET A 45 -10.60 7.37 -8.47
CA MET A 45 -9.49 6.46 -8.79
C MET A 45 -8.63 6.97 -9.94
N THR A 46 -9.24 7.49 -11.00
CA THR A 46 -8.51 8.10 -12.11
C THR A 46 -7.71 9.31 -11.62
N ALA A 47 -8.31 10.20 -10.84
CA ALA A 47 -7.60 11.36 -10.27
C ALA A 47 -6.43 10.93 -9.37
N TYR A 48 -6.60 9.87 -8.58
CA TYR A 48 -5.55 9.28 -7.75
C TYR A 48 -4.37 8.77 -8.60
N PHE A 49 -4.62 8.02 -9.68
CA PHE A 49 -3.56 7.57 -10.58
C PHE A 49 -2.87 8.74 -11.30
N LEU A 50 -3.61 9.76 -11.71
CA LEU A 50 -3.03 10.98 -12.29
C LEU A 50 -2.12 11.67 -11.28
N ALA A 51 -2.53 11.76 -10.00
CA ALA A 51 -1.69 12.31 -8.94
C ALA A 51 -0.40 11.52 -8.76
N LEU A 52 -0.44 10.18 -8.82
CA LEU A 52 0.78 9.36 -8.74
C LEU A 52 1.76 9.58 -9.91
N ILE A 53 1.27 10.02 -11.07
CA ILE A 53 2.11 10.34 -12.24
C ILE A 53 2.69 11.76 -12.13
N ILE A 54 1.92 12.71 -11.59
CA ILE A 54 2.29 14.14 -11.52
C ILE A 54 3.17 14.45 -10.30
N LEU A 55 2.90 13.84 -9.14
CA LEU A 55 3.61 14.12 -7.88
C LEU A 55 5.15 14.00 -7.98
N PRO A 56 5.71 12.96 -8.63
CA PRO A 56 7.16 12.88 -8.85
C PRO A 56 7.71 14.06 -9.66
N GLN A 57 6.94 14.58 -10.63
CA GLN A 57 7.39 15.69 -11.49
C GLN A 57 7.46 17.05 -10.76
N VAL A 58 6.80 17.17 -9.61
CA VAL A 58 6.83 18.37 -8.76
C VAL A 58 7.77 18.21 -7.56
N GLY A 59 8.64 17.18 -7.58
CA GLY A 59 9.66 16.93 -6.55
C GLY A 59 9.20 16.03 -5.39
N VAL A 60 7.99 15.48 -5.43
CA VAL A 60 7.51 14.52 -4.41
C VAL A 60 7.86 13.10 -4.86
N GLU A 61 9.07 12.68 -4.51
CA GLU A 61 9.65 11.40 -4.98
C GLU A 61 9.79 10.34 -3.88
N HIS A 62 9.49 10.70 -2.63
CA HIS A 62 9.77 9.79 -1.52
C HIS A 62 8.82 8.58 -1.54
N ASN A 63 9.39 7.37 -1.57
CA ASN A 63 8.65 6.09 -1.57
C ASN A 63 7.79 5.83 -0.33
N LEU A 64 7.82 6.70 0.69
CA LEU A 64 6.94 6.65 1.86
C LEU A 64 5.64 7.42 1.63
N VAL A 65 5.67 8.37 0.69
CA VAL A 65 4.55 9.25 0.33
C VAL A 65 3.80 8.69 -0.87
N LEU A 66 4.55 8.23 -1.88
CA LEU A 66 3.95 7.63 -3.07
C LEU A 66 3.47 6.22 -2.77
N TYR A 67 2.16 6.08 -2.57
CA TYR A 67 1.56 4.83 -2.13
C TYR A 67 1.81 3.68 -3.10
N GLY A 68 2.24 2.53 -2.56
CA GLY A 68 2.55 1.33 -3.31
C GLY A 68 3.90 1.37 -4.06
N GLN A 69 4.65 2.46 -3.96
CA GLN A 69 6.02 2.53 -4.49
C GLN A 69 7.01 1.89 -3.53
N THR A 70 8.02 1.24 -4.09
CA THR A 70 9.14 0.65 -3.36
C THR A 70 10.46 1.09 -4.01
N PRO A 71 11.58 1.07 -3.27
CA PRO A 71 12.88 1.39 -3.85
C PRO A 71 13.22 0.48 -5.03
N GLY A 72 13.89 1.05 -6.04
CA GLY A 72 14.39 0.28 -7.19
C GLY A 72 15.31 -0.85 -6.72
N SER A 73 14.90 -2.08 -6.97
CA SER A 73 15.61 -3.28 -6.52
C SER A 73 15.91 -4.18 -7.73
N PRO A 74 17.08 -4.04 -8.37
CA PRO A 74 17.46 -4.87 -9.49
C PRO A 74 17.52 -6.34 -9.05
N TYR A 75 16.89 -7.21 -9.85
CA TYR A 75 16.95 -8.65 -9.64
C TYR A 75 18.06 -9.24 -10.51
N SER A 76 18.86 -10.14 -9.93
CA SER A 76 19.88 -10.91 -10.65
C SER A 76 19.61 -12.39 -10.50
N ASP A 77 19.71 -13.18 -11.57
CA ASP A 77 19.59 -14.64 -11.47
C ASP A 77 20.73 -15.28 -10.67
N MET A 78 21.86 -14.58 -10.50
CA MET A 78 23.02 -15.06 -9.74
C MET A 78 22.93 -14.74 -8.23
N ASN A 79 22.42 -13.56 -7.86
CA ASN A 79 22.38 -13.07 -6.46
C ASN A 79 20.95 -12.90 -5.91
N GLY A 80 19.95 -13.19 -6.72
CA GLY A 80 18.56 -12.88 -6.41
C GLY A 80 18.35 -11.37 -6.18
N TYR A 81 17.63 -11.05 -5.10
CA TYR A 81 17.48 -9.66 -4.63
C TYR A 81 18.64 -9.18 -3.75
N GLY A 82 19.55 -10.07 -3.34
CA GLY A 82 20.71 -9.75 -2.50
C GLY A 82 20.39 -8.82 -1.33
N HIS A 83 21.14 -7.72 -1.21
CA HIS A 83 21.00 -6.70 -0.17
C HIS A 83 19.68 -5.90 -0.24
N PHE A 84 18.95 -5.93 -1.36
CA PHE A 84 17.68 -5.21 -1.51
C PHE A 84 16.49 -5.96 -0.93
N ALA A 85 16.64 -7.26 -0.62
CA ALA A 85 15.55 -8.08 -0.12
C ALA A 85 14.96 -7.56 1.21
N THR A 86 15.82 -7.17 2.15
CA THR A 86 15.39 -6.70 3.47
C THR A 86 14.68 -5.35 3.40
N PRO A 87 15.22 -4.30 2.75
CA PRO A 87 14.49 -3.05 2.55
C PRO A 87 13.14 -3.26 1.85
N LEU A 88 13.10 -4.08 0.79
CA LEU A 88 11.85 -4.39 0.08
C LEU A 88 10.80 -5.01 1.00
N LEU A 89 11.18 -5.95 1.86
CA LEU A 89 10.26 -6.59 2.79
C LEU A 89 9.63 -5.57 3.75
N TRP A 90 10.42 -4.63 4.28
CA TRP A 90 9.92 -3.59 5.16
C TRP A 90 8.94 -2.66 4.45
N PHE A 91 9.24 -2.25 3.22
CA PHE A 91 8.33 -1.45 2.40
C PHE A 91 7.02 -2.20 2.07
N HIS A 92 7.09 -3.50 1.78
CA HIS A 92 5.88 -4.31 1.58
C HIS A 92 5.06 -4.42 2.85
N LEU A 93 5.69 -4.65 4.00
CA LEU A 93 5.00 -4.76 5.28
C LEU A 93 4.31 -3.43 5.64
N TYR A 94 4.99 -2.31 5.41
CA TYR A 94 4.44 -0.96 5.57
C TYR A 94 3.18 -0.75 4.72
N TRP A 95 3.25 -1.00 3.41
CA TRP A 95 2.10 -0.79 2.52
C TRP A 95 0.97 -1.81 2.73
N LEU A 96 1.27 -3.06 3.08
CA LEU A 96 0.25 -4.05 3.44
C LEU A 96 -0.47 -3.68 4.74
N ALA A 97 0.25 -3.14 5.73
CA ALA A 97 -0.38 -2.61 6.95
C ALA A 97 -1.31 -1.44 6.62
N ALA A 98 -0.90 -0.53 5.72
CA ALA A 98 -1.74 0.56 5.23
C ALA A 98 -3.01 0.02 4.54
N ALA A 99 -2.86 -0.97 3.66
CA ALA A 99 -3.98 -1.61 2.97
C ALA A 99 -4.95 -2.31 3.94
N ALA A 100 -4.43 -2.94 4.99
CA ALA A 100 -5.23 -3.56 6.04
C ALA A 100 -6.04 -2.52 6.83
N ILE A 101 -5.43 -1.39 7.19
CA ILE A 101 -6.12 -0.25 7.83
C ILE A 101 -7.25 0.25 6.93
N LEU A 102 -6.98 0.45 5.64
CA LEU A 102 -7.97 0.90 4.66
C LEU A 102 -9.11 -0.11 4.50
N GLY A 103 -8.80 -1.41 4.43
CA GLY A 103 -9.79 -2.48 4.32
C GLY A 103 -10.69 -2.58 5.57
N LEU A 104 -10.11 -2.45 6.76
CA LEU A 104 -10.85 -2.42 8.03
C LEU A 104 -11.73 -1.17 8.10
N ALA A 105 -11.21 0.00 7.75
CA ALA A 105 -11.98 1.23 7.70
C ALA A 105 -13.15 1.11 6.70
N ALA A 106 -12.88 0.60 5.50
CA ALA A 106 -13.89 0.33 4.49
C ALA A 106 -14.98 -0.62 5.03
N ASN A 107 -14.61 -1.68 5.74
CA ASN A 107 -15.58 -2.58 6.38
C ASN A 107 -16.51 -1.84 7.36
N LEU A 108 -15.98 -0.92 8.17
CA LEU A 108 -16.78 -0.12 9.10
C LEU A 108 -17.75 0.82 8.38
N PHE A 109 -17.33 1.41 7.25
CA PHE A 109 -18.14 2.34 6.45
C PHE A 109 -19.00 1.66 5.38
N TRP A 110 -18.97 0.33 5.29
CA TRP A 110 -19.73 -0.43 4.30
C TRP A 110 -21.24 -0.29 4.52
N VAL A 111 -21.94 0.23 3.51
CA VAL A 111 -23.39 0.43 3.53
C VAL A 111 -24.09 -0.85 3.08
N ARG A 112 -25.16 -1.24 3.77
CA ARG A 112 -26.11 -2.27 3.32
C ARG A 112 -27.45 -1.58 3.03
N GLY A 113 -27.56 -0.88 1.89
CA GLY A 113 -28.77 -0.13 1.53
C GLY A 113 -28.52 0.97 0.51
N THR A 114 -29.58 1.42 -0.16
CA THR A 114 -29.56 2.37 -1.28
C THR A 114 -29.62 3.85 -0.87
N ASP A 115 -30.18 4.18 0.30
CA ASP A 115 -30.34 5.56 0.76
C ASP A 115 -29.84 5.71 2.19
N ASP A 116 -28.60 6.15 2.36
CA ASP A 116 -28.18 6.62 3.67
C ASP A 116 -27.13 7.74 3.65
N SER A 117 -27.44 8.83 4.33
CA SER A 117 -26.59 10.03 4.40
C SER A 117 -25.25 9.73 5.09
N LEU A 118 -24.17 10.43 4.73
CA LEU A 118 -22.83 10.26 5.36
C LEU A 118 -22.86 10.34 6.89
N ARG A 119 -23.78 11.14 7.45
CA ARG A 119 -23.99 11.28 8.90
C ARG A 119 -24.60 10.03 9.52
N LEU A 120 -25.59 9.40 8.87
CA LEU A 120 -26.13 8.12 9.34
C LEU A 120 -25.07 7.02 9.24
N ARG A 121 -24.30 6.99 8.14
CA ARG A 121 -23.18 6.05 7.96
C ARG A 121 -22.16 6.13 9.09
N ALA A 122 -21.75 7.33 9.49
CA ALA A 122 -20.83 7.50 10.62
C ALA A 122 -21.43 7.02 11.96
N ARG A 123 -22.74 7.23 12.16
CA ARG A 123 -23.46 6.77 13.36
C ARG A 123 -23.61 5.25 13.38
N GLU A 124 -23.89 4.62 12.26
CA GLU A 124 -23.94 3.16 12.12
C GLU A 124 -22.56 2.53 12.26
N ALA A 125 -21.54 3.10 11.62
CA ALA A 125 -20.14 2.66 11.77
C ALA A 125 -19.75 2.63 13.24
N ARG A 126 -20.11 3.69 14.01
CA ARG A 126 -19.87 3.75 15.46
C ARG A 126 -20.61 2.67 16.25
N ARG A 127 -21.81 2.27 15.80
CA ARG A 127 -22.56 1.14 16.41
C ARG A 127 -21.96 -0.23 16.06
N ARG A 128 -21.29 -0.33 14.91
CA ARG A 128 -20.64 -1.56 14.41
C ARG A 128 -19.21 -1.73 14.92
N VAL A 129 -18.67 -0.75 15.67
CA VAL A 129 -17.38 -0.88 16.36
C VAL A 129 -17.48 -2.03 17.36
N ASN A 130 -16.86 -3.16 17.00
CA ASN A 130 -16.70 -4.30 17.88
C ASN A 130 -15.24 -4.35 18.39
N ARG A 131 -15.00 -5.12 19.45
CA ARG A 131 -13.65 -5.25 20.03
C ARG A 131 -12.65 -5.82 19.00
N ILE A 132 -13.09 -6.78 18.18
CA ILE A 132 -12.24 -7.48 17.20
C ILE A 132 -11.70 -6.53 16.12
N ASN A 133 -12.57 -5.74 15.48
CA ASN A 133 -12.18 -4.80 14.44
C ASN A 133 -11.33 -3.67 15.02
N THR A 134 -11.64 -3.23 16.25
CA THR A 134 -10.87 -2.18 16.93
C THR A 134 -9.46 -2.67 17.26
N THR A 135 -9.32 -3.88 17.82
CA THR A 135 -8.00 -4.44 18.14
C THR A 135 -7.19 -4.71 16.87
N ALA A 136 -7.83 -5.23 15.81
CA ALA A 136 -7.18 -5.42 14.52
C ALA A 136 -6.70 -4.09 13.91
N LEU A 137 -7.51 -3.04 14.00
CA LEU A 137 -7.14 -1.70 13.49
C LEU A 137 -5.96 -1.12 14.27
N VAL A 138 -5.97 -1.23 15.60
CA VAL A 138 -4.86 -0.76 16.46
C VAL A 138 -3.59 -1.54 16.17
N ALA A 139 -3.67 -2.87 16.03
CA ALA A 139 -2.52 -3.70 15.68
C ALA A 139 -1.95 -3.34 14.30
N ALA A 140 -2.80 -3.16 13.29
CA ALA A 140 -2.37 -2.75 11.95
C ALA A 140 -1.74 -1.35 11.97
N ALA A 141 -2.30 -0.41 12.72
CA ALA A 141 -1.73 0.92 12.91
C ALA A 141 -0.36 0.87 13.60
N ALA A 142 -0.20 0.04 14.64
CA ALA A 142 1.08 -0.14 15.30
C ALA A 142 2.16 -0.66 14.34
N VAL A 143 1.83 -1.66 13.52
CA VAL A 143 2.75 -2.17 12.48
C VAL A 143 3.07 -1.08 11.46
N PHE A 144 2.08 -0.33 10.99
CA PHE A 144 2.26 0.75 10.02
C PHE A 144 3.22 1.84 10.54
N PHE A 145 3.02 2.34 11.75
CA PHE A 145 3.89 3.37 12.32
C PHE A 145 5.28 2.85 12.67
N ALA A 146 5.39 1.62 13.20
CA ALA A 146 6.69 1.01 13.50
C ALA A 146 7.55 0.82 12.24
N THR A 147 6.94 0.26 11.18
CA THR A 147 7.63 0.05 9.90
C THR A 147 7.93 1.36 9.18
N GLY A 148 7.00 2.31 9.18
CA GLY A 148 7.21 3.64 8.61
C GLY A 148 8.33 4.41 9.31
N GLY A 149 8.38 4.38 10.64
CA GLY A 149 9.46 4.99 11.42
C GLY A 149 10.82 4.34 11.16
N TYR A 150 10.87 3.00 11.08
CA TYR A 150 12.09 2.29 10.73
C TYR A 150 12.59 2.64 9.33
N ILE A 151 11.71 2.66 8.32
CA ILE A 151 12.08 3.05 6.96
C ILE A 151 12.56 4.49 6.95
N PHE A 152 11.82 5.41 7.56
CA PHE A 152 12.18 6.83 7.62
C PHE A 152 13.56 7.05 8.25
N TYR A 153 13.86 6.36 9.35
CA TYR A 153 15.17 6.40 9.98
C TYR A 153 16.28 5.88 9.03
N ASN A 154 16.04 4.77 8.34
CA ASN A 154 16.99 4.22 7.39
C ASN A 154 17.18 5.12 6.15
N THR A 155 16.13 5.76 5.63
CA THR A 155 16.19 6.51 4.36
C THR A 155 16.51 7.99 4.51
N ASN A 156 16.26 8.59 5.68
CA ASN A 156 16.48 10.02 5.91
C ASN A 156 17.57 10.32 6.97
N VAL A 157 17.85 9.39 7.88
CA VAL A 157 18.87 9.61 8.94
C VAL A 157 20.17 8.86 8.62
N LEU A 158 20.07 7.57 8.28
CA LEU A 158 21.25 6.76 7.91
C LEU A 158 21.72 6.98 6.48
N ASN A 159 20.78 7.23 5.57
CA ASN A 159 21.07 7.57 4.18
C ASN A 159 20.56 8.98 3.90
N THR A 160 21.30 9.78 3.13
CA THR A 160 20.81 11.08 2.67
C THR A 160 19.91 10.85 1.47
N PHE A 161 18.60 11.06 1.64
CA PHE A 161 17.65 11.04 0.52
C PHE A 161 18.04 12.15 -0.48
N LYS A 162 18.42 11.77 -1.71
CA LYS A 162 18.66 12.69 -2.83
C LYS A 162 17.53 12.57 -3.83
N THR A 163 16.90 13.69 -4.16
CA THR A 163 15.92 13.79 -5.26
C THR A 163 16.62 13.61 -6.61
N SER A 164 15.83 13.35 -7.66
CA SER A 164 16.33 13.20 -9.04
C SER A 164 17.16 14.41 -9.48
N ASP A 165 16.72 15.63 -9.15
CA ASP A 165 17.43 16.86 -9.49
C ASP A 165 18.82 16.92 -8.83
N GLN A 166 18.90 16.61 -7.53
CA GLN A 166 20.16 16.60 -6.78
C GLN A 166 21.13 15.50 -7.24
N ARG A 167 20.62 14.41 -7.83
CA ARG A 167 21.46 13.33 -8.37
C ARG A 167 22.06 13.68 -9.72
N ASN A 168 21.36 14.48 -10.52
CA ASN A 168 21.78 14.85 -11.86
C ASN A 168 22.75 16.06 -11.87
N GLU A 169 22.87 16.77 -10.74
CA GLU A 169 23.81 17.87 -10.53
C GLU A 169 25.23 17.40 -10.14
N GLU A 170 25.41 16.10 -9.81
CA GLU A 170 26.71 15.45 -9.54
C GLU A 170 27.20 14.62 -10.74
#